data_AF-A0AAV1NL54-F1
#
_entry.id   AF-A0AAV1NL54-F1
#
_cell.length_a   1.000
_cell.length_b   1.000
_cell.length_c   1.000
_cell.angle_alpha   90.00
_cell.angle_beta   90.00
_cell.angle_gamma   90.00
#
_symmetry.space_group_name_H-M   'P 1'
#
loop_
_entity.id
_entity.type
_entity.pdbx_description
1 polymer ?
#
loop_
_entity_poly.entity_id
_entity_poly.type
_entity_poly.pdbx_seq_one_letter_code
_entity_poly.pdbx_strand_id
1 'polypeptide(L)'
;MQVKDQKKQEDAAKEKQSAYDADMLQNCKVAGLLHSQQEKEKRAMEKDIVNYRNQYQQPWCQREYDLNDPDRCKKTDQSDAQMMLPGLVGEDPDSRSRQQRQKEQFRGWLIQQQTERAVETHEQRLEKQRYDQSRVDMDNTALQLQNMEMERRKAAAFATKECNLAMTEEKRRKEQECKDEYYQAATMNHLQGQLIGVDAEPSLGMVGAPGLCPCSDSRAPAESLPQIIQFQKHQIEEKKRTELEKRKEEELLDRVRLDSARTALLIERRQARLNKQLRRHQDNTNIRLAESQRQQKPDIERGCIDDSFFDQFNTTSR
;
A
#
# COMPACT_ATOMS: atom_id res chain seq x y z
N MET A 1 -99.05 55.54 -113.78
CA MET A 1 -97.65 55.08 -113.90
C MET A 1 -96.89 55.10 -112.55
N GLN A 2 -97.26 55.93 -111.56
CA GLN A 2 -96.55 56.11 -110.27
C GLN A 2 -96.62 54.95 -109.27
N VAL A 3 -97.73 54.21 -109.17
CA VAL A 3 -97.89 53.12 -108.18
C VAL A 3 -96.97 51.91 -108.48
N LYS A 4 -96.63 51.69 -109.76
CA LYS A 4 -95.74 50.58 -110.15
C LYS A 4 -94.28 50.84 -109.75
N ASP A 5 -93.85 52.10 -109.72
CA ASP A 5 -92.46 52.45 -109.38
C ASP A 5 -92.24 52.50 -107.86
N GLN A 6 -93.24 52.90 -107.06
CA GLN A 6 -93.19 52.78 -105.60
C GLN A 6 -93.07 51.31 -105.16
N LYS A 7 -93.85 50.40 -105.78
CA LYS A 7 -93.73 48.96 -105.52
C LYS A 7 -92.33 48.43 -105.84
N LYS A 8 -91.73 48.84 -106.97
CA LYS A 8 -90.35 48.46 -107.31
C LYS A 8 -89.32 48.97 -106.29
N GLN A 9 -89.50 50.17 -105.75
CA GLN A 9 -88.60 50.72 -104.72
C GLN A 9 -88.75 49.98 -103.38
N GLU A 10 -89.98 49.64 -102.98
CA GLU A 10 -90.24 48.83 -101.78
C GLU A 10 -89.65 47.42 -101.92
N ASP A 11 -89.80 46.79 -103.09
CA ASP A 11 -89.25 45.46 -103.36
C ASP A 11 -87.70 45.49 -103.36
N ALA A 12 -87.08 46.52 -103.94
CA ALA A 12 -85.63 46.72 -103.89
C ALA A 12 -85.11 47.01 -102.47
N ALA A 13 -85.89 47.71 -101.62
CA ALA A 13 -85.54 47.94 -100.22
C ALA A 13 -85.65 46.64 -99.40
N LYS A 14 -86.69 45.82 -99.65
CA LYS A 14 -86.83 44.49 -99.05
C LYS A 14 -85.70 43.55 -99.47
N GLU A 15 -85.28 43.60 -100.73
CA GLU A 15 -84.16 42.81 -101.23
C GLU A 15 -82.84 43.22 -100.56
N LYS A 16 -82.60 44.53 -100.40
CA LYS A 16 -81.44 45.04 -99.64
C LYS A 16 -81.47 44.64 -98.18
N GLN A 17 -82.63 44.74 -97.52
CA GLN A 17 -82.77 44.31 -96.13
C GLN A 17 -82.55 42.80 -96.00
N SER A 18 -83.11 42.01 -96.91
CA SER A 18 -82.90 40.56 -96.96
C SER A 18 -81.43 40.20 -97.19
N ALA A 19 -80.70 40.97 -98.01
CA ALA A 19 -79.27 40.78 -98.22
C ALA A 19 -78.45 41.12 -96.96
N TYR A 20 -78.81 42.20 -96.26
CA TYR A 20 -78.18 42.58 -95.00
C TYR A 20 -78.46 41.56 -93.88
N ASP A 21 -79.70 41.11 -93.75
CA ASP A 21 -80.09 40.09 -92.77
C ASP A 21 -79.36 38.75 -93.07
N ALA A 22 -79.19 38.40 -94.36
CA ALA A 22 -78.40 37.25 -94.77
C ALA A 22 -76.91 37.39 -94.39
N ASP A 23 -76.31 38.57 -94.60
CA ASP A 23 -74.92 38.86 -94.23
C ASP A 23 -74.73 38.83 -92.70
N MET A 24 -75.67 39.40 -91.94
CA MET A 24 -75.67 39.34 -90.47
C MET A 24 -75.72 37.88 -89.98
N LEU A 25 -76.57 37.04 -90.58
CA LEU A 25 -76.63 35.61 -90.26
C LEU A 25 -75.32 34.89 -90.62
N GLN A 26 -74.64 35.26 -91.71
CA GLN A 26 -73.31 34.72 -92.04
C GLN A 26 -72.27 35.17 -91.01
N ASN A 27 -72.23 36.44 -90.66
CA ASN A 27 -71.29 36.99 -89.67
C ASN A 27 -71.50 36.36 -88.28
N CYS A 28 -72.74 36.15 -87.84
CA CYS A 28 -73.02 35.44 -86.58
C CYS A 28 -72.55 33.98 -86.60
N LYS A 29 -72.70 33.28 -87.73
CA LYS A 29 -72.18 31.91 -87.89
C LYS A 29 -70.65 31.90 -87.82
N VAL A 30 -70.00 32.83 -88.51
CA VAL A 30 -68.53 32.97 -88.50
C VAL A 30 -68.03 33.28 -87.08
N ALA A 31 -68.67 34.22 -86.37
CA ALA A 31 -68.32 34.54 -84.98
C ALA A 31 -68.47 33.33 -84.04
N GLY A 32 -69.53 32.53 -84.21
CA GLY A 32 -69.72 31.30 -83.44
C GLY A 32 -68.63 30.24 -83.71
N LEU A 33 -68.21 30.09 -84.97
CA LEU A 33 -67.10 29.19 -85.34
C LEU A 33 -65.77 29.66 -84.75
N LEU A 34 -65.45 30.95 -84.86
CA LEU A 34 -64.24 31.54 -84.29
C LEU A 34 -64.19 31.39 -82.77
N HIS A 35 -65.31 31.65 -82.08
CA HIS A 35 -65.40 31.46 -80.63
C HIS A 35 -65.19 29.98 -80.25
N SER A 36 -65.79 29.03 -80.99
CA SER A 36 -65.56 27.61 -80.74
C SER A 36 -64.11 27.18 -80.99
N GLN A 37 -63.42 27.78 -81.97
CA GLN A 37 -62.00 27.53 -82.23
C GLN A 37 -61.15 28.05 -81.06
N GLN A 38 -61.38 29.29 -80.64
CA GLN A 38 -60.68 29.91 -79.51
C GLN A 38 -60.86 29.09 -78.22
N GLU A 39 -62.06 28.61 -77.94
CA GLU A 39 -62.33 27.75 -76.77
C GLU A 39 -61.59 26.41 -76.85
N LYS A 40 -61.46 25.82 -78.05
CA LYS A 40 -60.69 24.58 -78.24
C LYS A 40 -59.20 24.83 -78.04
N GLU A 41 -58.66 25.93 -78.55
CA GLU A 41 -57.25 26.31 -78.36
C GLU A 41 -56.95 26.59 -76.88
N LYS A 42 -57.83 27.31 -76.19
CA LYS A 42 -57.70 27.55 -74.75
C LYS A 42 -57.65 26.24 -73.95
N ARG A 43 -58.56 25.30 -74.23
CA ARG A 43 -58.57 23.98 -73.58
C ARG A 43 -57.33 23.17 -73.91
N ALA A 44 -56.82 23.26 -75.15
CA ALA A 44 -55.58 22.59 -75.54
C ALA A 44 -54.39 23.15 -74.75
N MET A 45 -54.27 24.47 -74.66
CA MET A 45 -53.23 25.15 -73.88
C MET A 45 -53.31 24.80 -72.39
N GLU A 46 -54.50 24.80 -71.80
CA GLU A 46 -54.71 24.39 -70.40
C GLU A 46 -54.29 22.94 -70.18
N LYS A 47 -54.62 22.04 -71.10
CA LYS A 47 -54.20 20.63 -71.07
C LYS A 47 -52.68 20.51 -71.13
N ASP A 48 -52.02 21.28 -71.99
CA ASP A 48 -50.57 21.26 -72.12
C ASP A 48 -49.87 21.80 -70.86
N ILE A 49 -50.41 22.84 -70.23
CA ILE A 49 -49.93 23.34 -68.94
C ILE A 49 -50.05 22.27 -67.85
N VAL A 50 -51.19 21.60 -67.77
CA VAL A 50 -51.39 20.51 -66.79
C VAL A 50 -50.42 19.36 -67.04
N ASN A 51 -50.23 18.97 -68.30
CA ASN A 51 -49.25 17.94 -68.67
C ASN A 51 -47.82 18.33 -68.27
N TYR A 52 -47.43 19.58 -68.53
CA TYR A 52 -46.11 20.09 -68.16
C TYR A 52 -45.89 20.07 -66.64
N ARG A 53 -46.87 20.53 -65.86
CA ARG A 53 -46.82 20.48 -64.38
C ARG A 53 -46.70 19.04 -63.89
N ASN A 54 -47.46 18.13 -64.49
CA ASN A 54 -47.45 16.71 -64.14
C ASN A 54 -46.10 16.02 -64.43
N GLN A 55 -45.40 16.44 -65.49
CA GLN A 55 -44.11 15.86 -65.86
C GLN A 55 -42.93 16.46 -65.10
N TYR A 56 -42.91 17.79 -64.94
CA TYR A 56 -41.70 18.51 -64.53
C TYR A 56 -41.80 19.24 -63.19
N GLN A 57 -43.00 19.44 -62.65
CA GLN A 57 -43.21 20.19 -61.39
C GLN A 57 -43.70 19.30 -60.25
N GLN A 58 -43.34 18.02 -60.29
CA GLN A 58 -43.69 17.09 -59.22
C GLN A 58 -42.87 17.38 -57.95
N PRO A 59 -43.45 17.16 -56.75
CA PRO A 59 -42.76 17.43 -55.48
C PRO A 59 -41.41 16.72 -55.37
N TRP A 60 -41.32 15.47 -55.85
CA TRP A 60 -40.09 14.67 -55.82
C TRP A 60 -39.00 15.13 -56.80
N CYS A 61 -39.33 15.97 -57.78
CA CYS A 61 -38.36 16.55 -58.70
C CYS A 61 -37.71 17.84 -58.15
N GLN A 62 -38.12 18.29 -56.97
CA GLN A 62 -37.54 19.47 -56.33
C GLN A 62 -36.12 19.17 -55.83
N ARG A 63 -35.23 20.15 -55.95
CA ARG A 63 -33.83 20.04 -55.51
C ARG A 63 -33.69 19.70 -54.03
N GLU A 64 -34.63 20.15 -53.21
CA GLU A 64 -34.63 19.98 -51.75
C GLU A 64 -35.58 18.86 -51.29
N TYR A 65 -36.04 18.01 -52.23
CA TYR A 65 -36.94 16.92 -51.85
C TYR A 65 -36.27 15.92 -50.91
N ASP A 66 -34.97 15.70 -51.04
CA ASP A 66 -34.16 14.89 -50.12
C ASP A 66 -34.20 15.41 -48.67
N LEU A 67 -34.30 16.73 -48.48
CA LEU A 67 -34.46 17.38 -47.18
C LEU A 67 -35.92 17.32 -46.69
N ASN A 68 -36.87 17.47 -47.60
CA ASN A 68 -38.31 17.56 -47.32
C ASN A 68 -39.05 16.20 -47.44
N ASP A 69 -38.33 15.10 -47.67
CA ASP A 69 -38.90 13.77 -47.81
C ASP A 69 -39.53 13.33 -46.47
N PRO A 70 -40.85 13.04 -46.42
CA PRO A 70 -41.51 12.61 -45.19
C PRO A 70 -40.94 11.30 -44.62
N ASP A 71 -40.32 10.47 -45.47
CA ASP A 71 -39.69 9.21 -45.05
C ASP A 71 -38.16 9.31 -44.90
N ARG A 72 -37.60 10.53 -44.93
CA ARG A 72 -36.15 10.77 -44.81
C ARG A 72 -35.53 10.00 -43.64
N CYS A 73 -36.12 10.12 -42.45
CA CYS A 73 -35.61 9.47 -41.24
C CYS A 73 -35.68 7.93 -41.27
N LYS A 74 -36.52 7.33 -42.13
CA LYS A 74 -36.62 5.88 -42.29
C LYS A 74 -35.63 5.34 -43.33
N LYS A 75 -35.26 6.17 -44.30
CA LYS A 75 -34.32 5.85 -45.38
C LYS A 75 -32.86 6.09 -44.98
N THR A 76 -32.60 6.93 -43.97
CA THR A 76 -31.26 7.14 -43.43
C THR A 76 -30.83 5.93 -42.60
N ASP A 77 -29.75 5.27 -43.00
CA ASP A 77 -29.14 4.20 -42.22
C ASP A 77 -28.53 4.74 -40.92
N GLN A 78 -28.61 3.95 -39.84
CA GLN A 78 -28.06 4.32 -38.53
C GLN A 78 -26.54 4.58 -38.56
N SER A 79 -25.82 3.96 -39.51
CA SER A 79 -24.40 4.21 -39.75
C SER A 79 -24.12 5.61 -40.29
N ASP A 80 -25.01 6.14 -41.14
CA ASP A 80 -24.86 7.46 -41.76
C ASP A 80 -25.32 8.58 -40.81
N ALA A 81 -26.21 8.26 -39.87
CA ALA A 81 -26.62 9.15 -38.77
C ALA A 81 -25.55 9.31 -37.67
N GLN A 82 -24.48 8.51 -37.71
CA GLN A 82 -23.46 8.50 -36.68
C GLN A 82 -22.46 9.65 -36.86
N MET A 83 -22.90 10.87 -36.58
CA MET A 83 -22.06 12.07 -36.38
C MET A 83 -21.31 12.05 -35.04
N MET A 84 -20.81 10.89 -34.61
CA MET A 84 -19.89 10.82 -33.48
C MET A 84 -18.47 10.89 -34.03
N LEU A 85 -17.73 11.94 -33.64
CA LEU A 85 -16.30 12.02 -33.88
C LEU A 85 -15.63 10.72 -33.40
N PRO A 86 -14.90 9.99 -34.27
CA PRO A 86 -14.26 8.75 -33.86
C PRO A 86 -13.25 9.01 -32.75
N GLY A 87 -13.45 8.37 -31.60
CA GLY A 87 -12.43 8.23 -30.55
C GLY A 87 -12.02 9.54 -29.88
N LEU A 88 -12.79 9.98 -28.89
CA LEU A 88 -12.28 10.94 -27.91
C LEU A 88 -11.15 10.25 -27.14
N VAL A 89 -9.96 10.86 -27.11
CA VAL A 89 -8.72 10.32 -26.52
C VAL A 89 -8.86 9.92 -25.04
N GLY A 90 -9.91 10.36 -24.35
CA GLY A 90 -10.21 10.01 -22.96
C GLY A 90 -11.21 8.85 -22.78
N GLU A 91 -11.86 8.37 -23.83
CA GLU A 91 -12.80 7.26 -23.73
C GLU A 91 -12.05 5.93 -23.84
N ASP A 92 -12.20 5.12 -22.80
CA ASP A 92 -11.56 3.82 -22.68
C ASP A 92 -12.63 2.73 -22.53
N PRO A 93 -13.06 2.12 -23.65
CA PRO A 93 -14.07 1.07 -23.65
C PRO A 93 -13.60 -0.18 -22.88
N ASP A 94 -12.28 -0.38 -22.77
CA ASP A 94 -11.67 -1.52 -22.08
C ASP A 94 -11.41 -1.28 -20.59
N SER A 95 -11.92 -0.19 -20.02
CA SER A 95 -11.74 0.17 -18.61
C SER A 95 -12.11 -0.95 -17.64
N ARG A 96 -13.22 -1.65 -17.91
CA ARG A 96 -13.69 -2.80 -17.12
C ARG A 96 -12.71 -3.97 -17.19
N SER A 97 -12.28 -4.31 -18.40
CA SER A 97 -11.31 -5.38 -18.65
C SER A 97 -9.96 -5.09 -17.99
N ARG A 98 -9.47 -3.84 -18.06
CA ARG A 98 -8.26 -3.41 -17.34
C ARG A 98 -8.44 -3.53 -15.83
N GLN A 99 -9.54 -3.04 -15.29
CA GLN A 99 -9.79 -3.08 -13.85
C GLN A 99 -9.86 -4.52 -13.32
N GLN A 100 -10.44 -5.44 -14.10
CA GLN A 100 -10.46 -6.86 -13.74
C GLN A 100 -9.05 -7.45 -13.69
N ARG A 101 -8.21 -7.22 -14.71
CA ARG A 101 -6.81 -7.69 -14.72
C ARG A 101 -6.01 -7.11 -13.54
N GLN A 102 -6.23 -5.84 -13.21
CA GLN A 102 -5.59 -5.22 -12.04
C GLN A 102 -6.02 -5.90 -10.73
N LYS A 103 -7.31 -6.19 -10.55
CA LYS A 103 -7.81 -6.91 -9.38
C LYS A 103 -7.20 -8.31 -9.28
N GLU A 104 -7.08 -9.03 -10.39
CA GLU A 104 -6.45 -10.34 -10.45
C GLU A 104 -4.96 -10.28 -10.07
N GLN A 105 -4.23 -9.28 -10.58
CA GLN A 105 -2.83 -9.04 -10.19
C GLN A 105 -2.69 -8.76 -8.69
N PHE A 106 -3.50 -7.85 -8.14
CA PHE A 106 -3.48 -7.56 -6.70
C PHE A 106 -3.82 -8.78 -5.86
N ARG A 107 -4.81 -9.58 -6.28
CA ARG A 107 -5.16 -10.83 -5.60
C ARG A 107 -3.98 -11.81 -5.59
N GLY A 108 -3.31 -11.98 -6.74
CA GLY A 108 -2.11 -12.82 -6.85
C GLY A 108 -0.99 -12.38 -5.90
N TRP A 109 -0.67 -11.08 -5.88
CA TRP A 109 0.34 -10.53 -4.98
C TRP A 109 -0.01 -10.69 -3.50
N LEU A 110 -1.27 -10.46 -3.11
CA LEU A 110 -1.70 -10.64 -1.73
C LEU A 110 -1.56 -12.10 -1.29
N ILE A 111 -1.96 -13.05 -2.15
CA ILE A 111 -1.83 -14.48 -1.85
C ILE A 111 -0.36 -14.84 -1.67
N GLN A 112 0.51 -14.40 -2.58
CA GLN A 112 1.94 -14.66 -2.48
C GLN A 112 2.52 -14.12 -1.16
N GLN A 113 2.21 -12.87 -0.82
CA GLN A 113 2.69 -12.26 0.43
C GLN A 113 2.16 -13.00 1.68
N GLN A 114 0.90 -13.44 1.66
CA GLN A 114 0.34 -14.23 2.75
C GLN A 114 1.05 -15.59 2.88
N THR A 115 1.33 -16.25 1.76
CA THR A 115 2.03 -17.54 1.77
C THR A 115 3.46 -17.40 2.27
N GLU A 116 4.21 -16.38 1.81
CA GLU A 116 5.58 -16.12 2.27
C GLU A 116 5.60 -15.84 3.78
N ARG A 117 4.68 -15.02 4.29
CA ARG A 117 4.55 -14.76 5.73
C ARG A 117 4.15 -16.02 6.51
N ALA A 118 3.27 -16.86 5.97
CA ALA A 118 2.88 -18.10 6.61
C ALA A 118 4.05 -19.10 6.70
N VAL A 119 4.87 -19.19 5.65
CA VAL A 119 6.09 -20.00 5.65
C VAL A 119 7.09 -19.47 6.67
N GLU A 120 7.37 -18.17 6.67
CA GLU A 120 8.32 -17.56 7.62
C GLU A 120 7.88 -17.76 9.07
N THR A 121 6.59 -17.54 9.38
CA THR A 121 6.05 -17.78 10.73
C THR A 121 6.09 -19.25 11.13
N HIS A 122 5.92 -20.17 10.19
CA HIS A 122 6.06 -21.60 10.44
C HIS A 122 7.52 -21.99 10.74
N GLU A 123 8.47 -21.48 9.96
CA GLU A 123 9.90 -21.69 10.17
C GLU A 123 10.36 -21.14 11.53
N GLN A 124 9.96 -19.91 11.88
CA GLN A 124 10.24 -19.33 13.19
C GLN A 124 9.67 -20.17 14.34
N ARG A 125 8.48 -20.76 14.16
CA ARG A 125 7.87 -21.63 15.17
C ARG A 125 8.67 -22.93 15.34
N LEU A 126 9.10 -23.54 14.24
CA LEU A 126 9.94 -24.75 14.28
C LEU A 126 11.30 -24.46 14.93
N GLU A 127 11.93 -23.34 14.60
CA GLU A 127 13.22 -22.96 15.19
C GLU A 127 13.08 -22.72 16.69
N LYS A 128 12.01 -22.05 17.12
CA LYS A 128 11.70 -21.88 18.54
C LYS A 128 11.50 -23.23 19.25
N GLN A 129 10.77 -24.16 18.65
CA GLN A 129 10.59 -25.50 19.20
C GLN A 129 11.91 -26.26 19.33
N ARG A 130 12.79 -26.17 18.33
CA ARG A 130 14.13 -26.78 18.38
C ARG A 130 14.98 -26.17 19.48
N TYR A 131 14.93 -24.86 19.64
CA TYR A 131 15.63 -24.16 20.72
C TYR A 131 15.10 -24.59 22.10
N ASP A 132 13.78 -24.64 22.28
CA ASP A 132 13.16 -25.07 23.53
C ASP A 132 13.52 -26.54 23.87
N GLN A 133 13.53 -27.43 22.87
CA GLN A 133 13.98 -28.83 23.03
C GLN A 133 15.45 -28.90 23.44
N SER A 134 16.34 -28.21 22.72
CA SER A 134 17.77 -28.15 23.03
C SER A 134 18.02 -27.62 24.45
N ARG A 135 17.27 -26.61 24.89
CA ARG A 135 17.36 -26.09 26.26
C ARG A 135 16.99 -27.14 27.30
N VAL A 136 15.88 -27.85 27.10
CA VAL A 136 15.44 -28.93 28.01
C VAL A 136 16.46 -30.06 28.04
N ASP A 137 17.04 -30.43 26.89
CA ASP A 137 18.06 -31.47 26.81
C ASP A 137 19.34 -31.09 27.55
N MET A 138 19.77 -29.82 27.46
CA MET A 138 20.88 -29.29 28.24
C MET A 138 20.60 -29.33 29.74
N ASP A 139 19.40 -28.91 30.17
CA ASP A 139 18.99 -28.95 31.58
C ASP A 139 18.98 -30.39 32.13
N ASN A 140 18.43 -31.33 31.35
CA ASN A 140 18.43 -32.76 31.69
C ASN A 140 19.85 -33.32 31.79
N THR A 141 20.73 -32.96 30.85
CA THR A 141 22.14 -33.38 30.87
C THR A 141 22.86 -32.81 32.09
N ALA A 142 22.61 -31.54 32.44
CA ALA A 142 23.17 -30.91 33.63
C ALA A 142 22.72 -31.62 34.92
N LEU A 143 21.44 -31.99 35.02
CA LEU A 143 20.90 -32.75 36.14
C LEU A 143 21.52 -34.15 36.26
N GLN A 144 21.68 -34.85 35.13
CA GLN A 144 22.37 -36.15 35.10
C GLN A 144 23.82 -36.03 35.58
N LEU A 145 24.55 -35.02 35.10
CA LEU A 145 25.93 -34.76 35.54
C LEU A 145 26.00 -34.44 37.03
N GLN A 146 25.07 -33.63 37.55
CA GLN A 146 24.99 -33.32 38.97
C GLN A 146 24.73 -34.58 39.83
N ASN A 147 23.81 -35.45 39.41
CA ASN A 147 23.53 -36.71 40.11
C ASN A 147 24.77 -37.61 40.14
N MET A 148 25.44 -37.78 39.00
CA MET A 148 26.68 -38.57 38.91
C MET A 148 27.79 -37.99 39.78
N GLU A 149 27.90 -36.67 39.86
CA GLU A 149 28.85 -35.97 40.73
C GLU A 149 28.55 -36.19 42.21
N MET A 150 27.27 -36.11 42.59
CA MET A 150 26.82 -36.39 43.95
C MET A 150 27.10 -37.84 44.36
N GLU A 151 26.82 -38.82 43.49
CA GLU A 151 27.13 -40.22 43.76
C GLU A 151 28.65 -40.47 43.90
N ARG A 152 29.47 -39.81 43.07
CA ARG A 152 30.94 -39.83 43.24
C ARG A 152 31.39 -39.23 44.56
N ARG A 153 30.82 -38.10 44.99
CA ARG A 153 31.10 -37.50 46.30
C ARG A 153 30.73 -38.43 47.44
N LYS A 154 29.55 -39.06 47.38
CA LYS A 154 29.11 -40.05 48.38
C LYS A 154 30.07 -41.24 48.44
N ALA A 155 30.45 -41.80 47.29
CA ALA A 155 31.39 -42.91 47.23
C ALA A 155 32.77 -42.53 47.79
N ALA A 156 33.28 -41.33 47.46
CA ALA A 156 34.54 -40.83 48.01
C ALA A 156 34.47 -40.62 49.54
N ALA A 157 33.36 -40.07 50.04
CA ALA A 157 33.14 -39.92 51.48
C ALA A 157 33.04 -41.28 52.19
N PHE A 158 32.37 -42.26 51.58
CA PHE A 158 32.29 -43.62 52.10
C PHE A 158 33.67 -44.29 52.15
N ALA A 159 34.44 -44.25 51.07
CA ALA A 159 35.82 -44.78 51.04
C ALA A 159 36.73 -44.10 52.06
N THR A 160 36.59 -42.78 52.24
CA THR A 160 37.33 -42.01 53.27
C THR A 160 36.96 -42.47 54.67
N LYS A 161 35.66 -42.69 54.94
CA LYS A 161 35.17 -43.21 56.21
C LYS A 161 35.73 -44.60 56.50
N GLU A 162 35.71 -45.50 55.51
CA GLU A 162 36.26 -46.86 55.66
C GLU A 162 37.78 -46.83 55.92
N CYS A 163 38.53 -46.01 55.19
CA CYS A 163 39.96 -45.81 55.42
C CYS A 163 40.23 -45.29 56.84
N ASN A 164 39.48 -44.29 57.29
CA ASN A 164 39.61 -43.74 58.65
C ASN A 164 39.30 -44.77 59.73
N LEU A 165 38.26 -45.59 59.54
CA LEU A 165 37.93 -46.70 60.45
C LEU A 165 39.05 -47.74 60.48
N ALA A 166 39.58 -48.14 59.32
CA ALA A 166 40.70 -49.06 59.22
C ALA A 166 41.96 -48.52 59.91
N MET A 167 42.30 -47.24 59.71
CA MET A 167 43.42 -46.59 60.40
C MET A 167 43.19 -46.52 61.92
N THR A 168 41.96 -46.29 62.37
CA THR A 168 41.64 -46.24 63.80
C THR A 168 41.79 -47.61 64.45
N GLU A 169 41.30 -48.67 63.80
CA GLU A 169 41.48 -50.05 64.28
C GLU A 169 42.95 -50.48 64.23
N GLU A 170 43.69 -50.12 63.18
CA GLU A 170 45.13 -50.39 63.10
C GLU A 170 45.90 -49.67 64.20
N LYS A 171 45.58 -48.39 64.45
CA LYS A 171 46.15 -47.62 65.57
C LYS A 171 45.79 -48.25 66.92
N ARG A 172 44.55 -48.71 67.09
CA ARG A 172 44.11 -49.38 68.33
C ARG A 172 44.84 -50.71 68.55
N ARG A 173 45.08 -51.48 67.49
CA ARG A 173 45.92 -52.68 67.51
C ARG A 173 47.35 -52.35 67.88
N LYS A 174 47.98 -51.38 67.23
CA LYS A 174 49.33 -50.92 67.58
C LYS A 174 49.42 -50.41 69.01
N GLU A 175 48.41 -49.70 69.51
CA GLU A 175 48.35 -49.27 70.91
C GLU A 175 48.20 -50.46 71.87
N GLN A 176 47.47 -51.50 71.50
CA GLN A 176 47.38 -52.74 72.28
C GLN A 176 48.71 -53.50 72.25
N GLU A 177 49.33 -53.64 71.09
CA GLU A 177 50.66 -54.25 70.94
C GLU A 177 51.71 -53.46 71.74
N CYS A 178 51.76 -52.13 71.64
CA CYS A 178 52.63 -51.29 72.46
C CYS A 178 52.30 -51.39 73.96
N LYS A 179 51.03 -51.55 74.35
CA LYS A 179 50.66 -51.78 75.75
C LYS A 179 51.13 -53.15 76.21
N ASP A 180 50.96 -54.19 75.41
CA ASP A 180 51.39 -55.55 75.73
C ASP A 180 52.92 -55.64 75.77
N GLU A 181 53.62 -54.99 74.85
CA GLU A 181 55.07 -54.78 74.87
C GLU A 181 55.49 -53.95 76.10
N TYR A 182 54.77 -52.88 76.45
CA TYR A 182 55.01 -52.09 77.65
C TYR A 182 54.75 -52.91 78.92
N TYR A 183 53.71 -53.72 78.99
CA TYR A 183 53.43 -54.59 80.14
C TYR A 183 54.47 -55.69 80.24
N GLN A 184 54.91 -56.29 79.13
CA GLN A 184 56.01 -57.25 79.09
C GLN A 184 57.32 -56.60 79.52
N ALA A 185 57.65 -55.42 78.97
CA ALA A 185 58.81 -54.62 79.36
C ALA A 185 58.69 -54.11 80.80
N ALA A 186 57.48 -53.82 81.32
CA ALA A 186 57.23 -53.41 82.69
C ALA A 186 57.32 -54.59 83.65
N THR A 187 56.93 -55.82 83.28
CA THR A 187 57.26 -57.02 84.07
C THR A 187 58.76 -57.30 84.06
N MET A 188 59.45 -57.09 82.93
CA MET A 188 60.91 -57.22 82.84
C MET A 188 61.62 -56.14 83.68
N ASN A 189 61.14 -54.90 83.61
CA ASN A 189 61.64 -53.76 84.40
C ASN A 189 61.20 -53.84 85.86
N HIS A 190 60.09 -54.48 86.22
CA HIS A 190 59.71 -54.71 87.62
C HIS A 190 60.58 -55.80 88.25
N LEU A 191 61.06 -56.76 87.45
CA LEU A 191 62.12 -57.69 87.85
C LEU A 191 63.51 -57.02 87.91
N GLN A 192 63.70 -55.85 87.29
CA GLN A 192 65.00 -55.15 87.23
C GLN A 192 65.02 -53.75 87.87
N GLY A 193 63.92 -53.28 88.47
CA GLY A 193 63.72 -51.86 88.74
C GLY A 193 62.70 -51.60 89.84
N GLN A 194 62.97 -52.12 91.04
CA GLN A 194 62.59 -51.39 92.26
C GLN A 194 63.49 -50.15 92.36
N LEU A 195 63.10 -49.01 91.81
CA LEU A 195 63.42 -47.68 92.37
C LEU A 195 62.81 -46.57 91.46
N ILE A 196 61.93 -45.78 92.08
CA ILE A 196 61.61 -44.34 91.85
C ILE A 196 60.28 -43.99 91.13
N GLY A 197 59.43 -43.25 91.88
CA GLY A 197 58.64 -42.07 91.45
C GLY A 197 57.27 -42.35 90.82
N VAL A 198 56.11 -42.24 91.48
CA VAL A 198 55.41 -41.06 92.06
C VAL A 198 54.89 -40.08 90.99
N ASP A 199 53.66 -40.29 90.51
CA ASP A 199 52.47 -39.41 90.71
C ASP A 199 51.47 -39.47 89.54
N ALA A 200 50.18 -39.59 89.89
CA ALA A 200 49.03 -39.49 88.99
C ALA A 200 48.11 -38.34 89.44
N GLU A 201 47.76 -37.51 88.45
CA GLU A 201 46.73 -36.46 88.32
C GLU A 201 45.42 -36.65 89.12
N PRO A 202 44.63 -35.58 89.38
CA PRO A 202 43.47 -35.37 88.49
C PRO A 202 42.97 -33.92 88.27
N SER A 203 42.55 -33.71 87.02
CA SER A 203 41.47 -32.87 86.47
C SER A 203 40.36 -32.36 87.42
N LEU A 204 40.02 -31.06 87.29
CA LEU A 204 38.70 -30.42 87.53
C LEU A 204 38.69 -29.13 86.66
N GLY A 205 37.74 -28.76 85.79
CA GLY A 205 36.31 -29.02 85.73
C GLY A 205 35.56 -27.70 85.86
N MET A 206 35.28 -26.98 84.75
CA MET A 206 34.12 -26.08 84.49
C MET A 206 34.45 -25.07 83.37
N VAL A 207 33.85 -25.25 82.20
CA VAL A 207 33.64 -24.15 81.24
C VAL A 207 32.14 -24.06 81.02
N GLY A 208 31.51 -23.12 81.71
CA GLY A 208 30.12 -22.77 81.48
C GLY A 208 29.94 -22.18 80.09
N ALA A 209 28.83 -22.54 79.44
CA ALA A 209 28.35 -21.81 78.28
C ALA A 209 28.11 -20.34 78.68
N PRO A 210 28.68 -19.35 77.97
CA PRO A 210 28.51 -17.96 78.33
C PRO A 210 27.13 -17.48 77.88
N GLY A 211 26.27 -17.23 78.87
CA GLY A 211 24.96 -16.66 78.67
C GLY A 211 24.53 -15.86 79.89
N LEU A 212 24.54 -14.54 79.73
CA LEU A 212 23.70 -13.56 80.44
C LEU A 212 24.18 -13.08 81.82
N CYS A 213 25.05 -12.05 81.80
CA CYS A 213 25.07 -11.01 82.83
C CYS A 213 24.62 -9.68 82.18
N PRO A 214 23.55 -9.03 82.68
CA PRO A 214 23.12 -7.73 82.21
C PRO A 214 23.76 -6.62 83.06
N CYS A 215 24.76 -5.92 82.52
CA CYS A 215 24.98 -4.47 82.70
C CYS A 215 26.33 -4.01 82.11
N SER A 216 26.28 -2.82 81.52
CA SER A 216 27.36 -1.99 80.95
C SER A 216 27.70 -2.27 79.48
N ASP A 217 27.30 -1.31 78.63
CA ASP A 217 27.64 -1.12 77.22
C ASP A 217 27.46 -2.34 76.31
N SER A 218 26.26 -2.47 75.74
CA SER A 218 25.97 -3.35 74.61
C SER A 218 26.71 -2.88 73.34
N ARG A 219 28.02 -3.03 73.31
CA ARG A 219 28.76 -3.20 72.07
C ARG A 219 28.64 -4.68 71.70
N ALA A 220 28.24 -4.95 70.46
CA ALA A 220 28.14 -6.31 69.92
C ALA A 220 29.43 -7.12 70.23
N PRO A 221 29.35 -8.47 70.37
CA PRO A 221 30.52 -9.29 70.66
C PRO A 221 31.64 -8.92 69.71
N ALA A 222 32.86 -8.72 70.21
CA ALA A 222 34.01 -8.48 69.36
C ALA A 222 34.13 -9.68 68.42
N GLU A 223 33.69 -9.51 67.16
CA GLU A 223 33.89 -10.49 66.11
C GLU A 223 35.36 -10.88 66.16
N SER A 224 35.64 -12.19 66.18
CA SER A 224 37.02 -12.64 66.23
C SER A 224 37.77 -11.98 65.07
N LEU A 225 38.91 -11.33 65.34
CA LEU A 225 39.75 -10.70 64.31
C LEU A 225 39.83 -11.49 62.98
N PRO A 226 39.94 -12.84 62.98
CA PRO A 226 39.89 -13.63 61.74
C PRO A 226 38.58 -13.54 60.94
N GLN A 227 37.41 -13.45 61.59
CA GLN A 227 36.12 -13.27 60.90
C GLN A 227 36.01 -11.90 60.23
N ILE A 228 36.47 -10.84 60.89
CA ILE A 228 36.51 -9.48 60.31
C ILE A 228 37.42 -9.47 59.07
N ILE A 229 38.59 -10.11 59.14
CA ILE A 229 39.53 -10.20 58.01
C ILE A 229 38.92 -10.99 56.84
N GLN A 230 38.19 -12.08 57.11
CA GLN A 230 37.49 -12.85 56.08
C GLN A 230 36.37 -12.02 55.44
N PHE A 231 35.60 -11.28 56.23
CA PHE A 231 34.53 -10.42 55.74
C PHE A 231 35.07 -9.28 54.88
N GLN A 232 36.18 -8.65 55.28
CA GLN A 232 36.86 -7.62 54.46
C GLN A 232 37.37 -8.18 53.13
N LYS A 233 37.94 -9.40 53.12
CA LYS A 233 38.35 -10.07 51.88
C LYS A 233 37.15 -10.32 50.96
N HIS A 234 36.05 -10.83 51.51
CA HIS A 234 34.82 -11.04 50.76
C HIS A 234 34.25 -9.72 50.19
N GLN A 235 34.28 -8.63 50.96
CA GLN A 235 33.86 -7.30 50.47
C GLN A 235 34.74 -6.80 49.30
N ILE A 236 36.04 -7.03 49.35
CA ILE A 236 36.96 -6.66 48.25
C ILE A 236 36.66 -7.50 47.00
N GLU A 237 36.41 -8.79 47.15
CA GLU A 237 36.07 -9.69 46.04
C GLU A 237 34.72 -9.34 45.40
N GLU A 238 33.68 -9.10 46.20
CA GLU A 238 32.37 -8.66 45.71
C GLU A 238 32.43 -7.27 45.05
N LYS A 239 33.22 -6.34 45.58
CA LYS A 239 33.45 -5.05 44.93
C LYS A 239 34.13 -5.20 43.56
N LYS A 240 35.13 -6.08 43.44
CA LYS A 240 35.77 -6.38 42.15
C LYS A 240 34.79 -7.02 41.17
N ARG A 241 33.93 -7.92 41.65
CA ARG A 241 32.91 -8.58 40.82
C ARG A 241 31.90 -7.57 40.27
N THR A 242 31.37 -6.70 41.13
CA THR A 242 30.40 -5.66 40.75
C THR A 242 31.02 -4.62 39.81
N GLU A 243 32.28 -4.22 39.99
CA GLU A 243 32.98 -3.33 39.05
C GLU A 243 33.14 -3.98 37.65
N LEU A 244 33.43 -5.28 37.60
CA LEU A 244 33.59 -6.01 36.34
C LEU A 244 32.23 -6.19 35.62
N GLU A 245 31.15 -6.39 36.37
CA GLU A 245 29.79 -6.44 35.83
C GLU A 245 29.36 -5.08 35.26
N LYS A 246 29.60 -3.99 36.00
CA LYS A 246 29.34 -2.62 35.50
C LYS A 246 30.10 -2.31 34.22
N ARG A 247 31.37 -2.69 34.13
CA ARG A 247 32.16 -2.51 32.90
C ARG A 247 31.55 -3.26 31.71
N LYS A 248 31.08 -4.49 31.91
CA LYS A 248 30.39 -5.25 30.86
C LYS A 248 29.08 -4.59 30.45
N GLU A 249 28.30 -4.08 31.40
CA GLU A 249 27.07 -3.33 31.11
C GLU A 249 27.36 -2.06 30.31
N GLU A 250 28.38 -1.29 30.69
CA GLU A 250 28.82 -0.10 29.97
C GLU A 250 29.24 -0.44 28.52
N GLU A 251 30.04 -1.49 28.33
CA GLU A 251 30.43 -1.96 26.99
C GLU A 251 29.22 -2.36 26.13
N LEU A 252 28.22 -3.01 26.72
CA LEU A 252 26.99 -3.38 26.01
C LEU A 252 26.17 -2.14 25.62
N LEU A 253 26.04 -1.18 26.54
CA LEU A 253 25.35 0.07 26.28
C LEU A 253 26.04 0.89 25.17
N ASP A 254 27.37 0.91 25.18
CA ASP A 254 28.15 1.59 24.14
C ASP A 254 27.99 0.92 22.77
N ARG A 255 27.96 -0.43 22.71
CA ARG A 255 27.65 -1.13 21.45
C ARG A 255 26.28 -0.77 20.91
N VAL A 256 25.25 -0.79 21.76
CA VAL A 256 23.87 -0.41 21.38
C VAL A 256 23.82 1.06 20.92
N ARG A 257 24.56 1.96 21.58
CA ARG A 257 24.66 3.36 21.18
C ARG A 257 25.31 3.52 19.80
N LEU A 258 26.38 2.78 19.53
CA LEU A 258 27.07 2.84 18.24
C LEU A 258 26.22 2.24 17.10
N ASP A 259 25.55 1.12 17.35
CA ASP A 259 24.67 0.49 16.36
C ASP A 259 23.43 1.34 16.07
N SER A 260 22.83 1.95 17.09
CA SER A 260 21.72 2.90 16.90
C SER A 260 22.15 4.15 16.14
N ALA A 261 23.32 4.72 16.43
CA ALA A 261 23.86 5.85 15.68
C ALA A 261 24.15 5.47 14.21
N ARG A 262 24.71 4.28 13.97
CA ARG A 262 24.99 3.78 12.61
C ARG A 262 23.70 3.58 11.81
N THR A 263 22.69 2.96 12.41
CA THR A 263 21.39 2.74 11.75
C THR A 263 20.69 4.06 11.45
N ALA A 264 20.71 5.04 12.36
CA ALA A 264 20.19 6.39 12.13
C ALA A 264 20.86 7.07 10.92
N LEU A 265 22.19 7.03 10.83
CA LEU A 265 22.94 7.60 9.70
C LEU A 265 22.60 6.92 8.36
N LEU A 266 22.36 5.60 8.35
CA LEU A 266 21.95 4.88 7.14
C LEU A 266 20.55 5.31 6.67
N ILE A 267 19.62 5.50 7.62
CA ILE A 267 18.27 5.99 7.33
C ILE A 267 18.33 7.42 6.77
N GLU A 268 19.11 8.31 7.38
CA GLU A 268 19.28 9.69 6.92
C GLU A 268 19.85 9.73 5.49
N ARG A 269 20.88 8.93 5.20
CA ARG A 269 21.45 8.82 3.85
C ARG A 269 20.44 8.31 2.83
N ARG A 270 19.60 7.34 3.21
CA ARG A 270 18.52 6.84 2.35
C ARG A 270 17.50 7.94 2.06
N GLN A 271 17.09 8.67 3.09
CA GLN A 271 16.15 9.79 2.95
C GLN A 271 16.72 10.91 2.08
N ALA A 272 18.00 11.26 2.24
CA ALA A 272 18.68 12.25 1.41
C ALA A 272 18.70 11.85 -0.08
N ARG A 273 18.91 10.56 -0.39
CA ARG A 273 18.85 10.04 -1.77
C ARG A 273 17.45 10.15 -2.36
N LEU A 274 16.42 9.77 -1.59
CA LEU A 274 15.01 9.89 -2.00
C LEU A 274 14.63 11.34 -2.24
N ASN A 275 14.98 12.25 -1.32
CA ASN A 275 14.73 13.68 -1.46
C ASN A 275 15.42 14.26 -2.71
N LYS A 276 16.64 13.82 -3.02
CA LYS A 276 17.35 14.23 -4.24
C LYS A 276 16.62 13.77 -5.51
N GLN A 277 16.08 12.54 -5.52
CA GLN A 277 15.27 12.04 -6.63
C GLN A 277 13.97 12.82 -6.77
N LEU A 278 13.29 13.12 -5.65
CA LEU A 278 12.05 13.89 -5.65
C LEU A 278 12.27 15.31 -6.19
N ARG A 279 13.33 16.01 -5.74
CA ARG A 279 13.69 17.33 -6.27
C ARG A 279 13.96 17.31 -7.76
N ARG A 280 14.74 16.33 -8.25
CA ARG A 280 14.97 16.17 -9.70
C ARG A 280 13.67 15.98 -10.48
N HIS A 281 12.74 15.20 -9.95
CA HIS A 281 11.44 15.02 -10.58
C HIS A 281 10.65 16.34 -10.61
N GLN A 282 10.60 17.06 -9.49
CA GLN A 282 9.94 18.37 -9.39
C GLN A 282 10.55 19.40 -10.35
N ASP A 283 11.88 19.46 -10.42
CA ASP A 283 12.60 20.36 -11.34
C ASP A 283 12.24 20.02 -12.80
N ASN A 284 12.24 18.74 -13.17
CA ASN A 284 11.85 18.30 -14.51
C ASN A 284 10.39 18.66 -14.83
N THR A 285 9.47 18.49 -13.89
CA THR A 285 8.07 18.87 -14.08
C THR A 285 7.91 20.38 -14.20
N ASN A 286 8.65 21.17 -13.41
CA ASN A 286 8.63 22.62 -13.44
C ASN A 286 9.19 23.16 -14.76
N ILE A 287 10.25 22.55 -15.30
CA ILE A 287 10.80 22.89 -16.62
C ILE A 287 9.74 22.67 -17.70
N ARG A 288 9.10 21.49 -17.75
CA ARG A 288 8.05 21.19 -18.72
C ARG A 288 6.85 22.14 -18.58
N LEU A 289 6.44 22.45 -17.35
CA LEU A 289 5.37 23.40 -17.08
C LEU A 289 5.74 24.80 -17.58
N ALA A 290 6.96 25.27 -17.32
CA ALA A 290 7.43 26.57 -17.76
C ALA A 290 7.52 26.66 -19.29
N GLU A 291 7.98 25.61 -19.97
CA GLU A 291 7.97 25.51 -21.43
C GLU A 291 6.55 25.56 -21.99
N SER A 292 5.63 24.79 -21.42
CA SER A 292 4.21 24.82 -21.81
C SER A 292 3.59 26.20 -21.59
N GLN A 293 3.90 26.88 -20.49
CA GLN A 293 3.40 28.24 -20.24
C GLN A 293 4.01 29.26 -21.20
N ARG A 294 5.30 29.12 -21.56
CA ARG A 294 5.94 29.98 -22.57
C ARG A 294 5.28 29.80 -23.94
N GLN A 295 4.94 28.58 -24.33
CA GLN A 295 4.24 28.29 -25.58
C GLN A 295 2.79 28.76 -25.57
N GLN A 296 2.11 28.70 -24.42
CA GLN A 296 0.72 29.10 -24.28
C GLN A 296 0.51 30.60 -24.09
N LYS A 297 1.52 31.37 -23.67
CA LYS A 297 1.39 32.82 -23.61
C LYS A 297 1.25 33.32 -25.06
N PRO A 298 0.06 33.80 -25.48
CA PRO A 298 -0.02 34.50 -26.75
C PRO A 298 0.93 35.70 -26.66
N ASP A 299 1.61 36.02 -27.76
CA ASP A 299 2.23 37.32 -27.89
C ASP A 299 1.12 38.33 -27.61
N ILE A 300 1.24 39.06 -26.50
CA ILE A 300 0.34 40.17 -26.22
C ILE A 300 0.68 41.18 -27.30
N GLU A 301 -0.07 41.13 -28.40
CA GLU A 301 0.05 42.09 -29.48
C GLU A 301 -0.06 43.48 -28.84
N ARG A 302 0.98 44.31 -29.03
CA ARG A 302 0.88 45.73 -28.72
C ARG A 302 -0.36 46.21 -29.45
N GLY A 303 -1.36 46.71 -28.71
CA GLY A 303 -2.62 47.15 -29.30
C GLY A 303 -2.34 48.01 -30.52
N CYS A 304 -2.77 47.56 -31.69
CA CYS A 304 -2.67 48.36 -32.90
C CYS A 304 -3.75 49.43 -32.82
N ILE A 305 -3.35 50.67 -33.03
CA ILE A 305 -4.31 51.75 -33.23
C ILE A 305 -4.70 51.65 -34.70
N ASP A 306 -5.90 51.16 -34.96
CA ASP A 306 -6.45 51.10 -36.32
C ASP A 306 -6.73 52.51 -36.85
N ASP A 307 -6.64 52.69 -38.17
CA ASP A 307 -6.88 53.99 -38.82
C ASP A 307 -8.28 54.56 -38.50
N SER A 308 -9.24 53.68 -38.19
CA SER A 308 -10.59 54.03 -37.71
C SER A 308 -10.60 54.82 -36.38
N PHE A 309 -9.54 54.77 -35.59
CA PHE A 309 -9.35 55.59 -34.40
C PHE A 309 -9.08 57.05 -34.77
N PHE A 310 -8.28 57.29 -35.82
CA PHE A 310 -7.95 58.64 -36.26
C PHE A 310 -9.12 59.31 -36.99
N ASP A 311 -9.98 58.53 -37.65
CA ASP A 311 -11.20 59.00 -38.31
C ASP A 311 -12.26 59.52 -37.33
N GLN A 312 -12.13 59.26 -36.03
CA GLN A 312 -13.04 59.79 -35.00
C GLN A 312 -12.75 61.26 -34.67
N PHE A 313 -11.54 61.75 -34.98
CA PHE A 313 -11.12 63.12 -34.72
C PHE A 313 -11.50 64.02 -35.91
N ASN A 314 -11.90 65.27 -35.64
CA ASN A 314 -12.33 66.26 -36.64
C ASN A 314 -13.62 65.93 -37.43
N THR A 315 -14.48 65.06 -36.92
CA THR A 315 -15.76 64.70 -37.56
C THR A 315 -16.86 65.77 -37.44
N THR A 316 -16.67 66.79 -36.59
CA THR A 316 -17.64 67.88 -36.39
C THR A 316 -16.96 69.24 -36.55
N SER A 317 -17.53 70.11 -37.39
CA SER A 317 -16.99 71.42 -37.79
C SER A 317 -17.26 72.55 -36.78
N ARG A 318 -17.20 72.28 -35.48
CA ARG A 318 -17.60 73.27 -34.46
C ARG A 318 -16.54 74.32 -34.20
#